data_AF-A0A960XZF9-F1
#
_entry.id   AF-A0A960XZF9-F1
#
_cell.length_a   1.000
_cell.length_b   1.000
_cell.length_c   1.000
_cell.angle_alpha   90.00
_cell.angle_beta   90.00
_cell.angle_gamma   90.00
#
_symmetry.space_group_name_H-M   'P 1'
#
loop_
_entity.id
_entity.type
_entity.pdbx_description
1 polymer ?
#
loop_
_entity_poly.entity_id
_entity_poly.type
_entity_poly.pdbx_seq_one_letter_code
_entity_poly.pdbx_strand_id
1 'polypeptide(L)'
;MSNHLINLDFFKKASFFYNSFTIKLPILLLIFLLHCNREKAIAQLAFEKEVQGYYTEAIYHYNQALKINPNYSFANARLGFLLSESQLSIIPAIHHLEKARSDSQDDTKISLKLIDLTLFILDFENGRRLQKEIANKISPETSELITKIAECLEASTPKDKHKLMDEIDSMEFPPDTNMIYRSLALCYENGGESVKAEEIVTNYRRTASLVH
;
A
#
# COMPACT_ATOMS: atom_id res chain seq x y z
N MET A 1 -46.10 65.53 -10.10
CA MET A 1 -45.57 64.35 -10.79
C MET A 1 -44.37 63.86 -9.99
N SER A 2 -44.48 62.66 -9.44
CA SER A 2 -43.64 62.13 -8.35
C SER A 2 -42.25 61.69 -8.81
N ASN A 3 -41.22 62.20 -8.14
CA ASN A 3 -39.84 61.76 -8.27
C ASN A 3 -39.69 60.32 -7.75
N HIS A 4 -39.36 59.39 -8.64
CA HIS A 4 -38.90 58.05 -8.27
C HIS A 4 -37.44 58.15 -7.78
N LEU A 5 -37.26 58.21 -6.45
CA LEU A 5 -35.98 57.91 -5.79
C LEU A 5 -35.72 56.40 -5.93
N ILE A 6 -34.86 56.04 -6.89
CA ILE A 6 -34.31 54.69 -7.00
C ILE A 6 -33.49 54.43 -5.73
N ASN A 7 -33.90 53.43 -4.98
CA ASN A 7 -33.40 53.12 -3.64
C ASN A 7 -31.96 52.58 -3.69
N LEU A 8 -30.98 53.48 -3.57
CA LEU A 8 -29.53 53.21 -3.57
C LEU A 8 -29.09 52.20 -2.49
N ASP A 9 -29.85 52.04 -1.41
CA ASP A 9 -29.55 51.08 -0.34
C ASP A 9 -29.82 49.63 -0.74
N PHE A 10 -30.74 49.39 -1.67
CA PHE A 10 -31.03 48.04 -2.17
C PHE A 10 -29.87 47.51 -3.03
N PHE A 11 -29.30 48.36 -3.88
CA PHE A 11 -28.12 48.01 -4.70
C PHE A 11 -26.86 47.83 -3.86
N LYS A 12 -26.66 48.63 -2.80
CA LYS A 12 -25.52 48.44 -1.87
C LYS A 12 -25.61 47.11 -1.12
N LYS A 13 -26.78 46.75 -0.58
CA LYS A 13 -26.98 45.44 0.07
C LYS A 13 -26.83 44.27 -0.92
N ALA A 14 -27.41 44.36 -2.12
CA ALA A 14 -27.25 43.32 -3.13
C ALA A 14 -25.78 43.15 -3.53
N SER A 15 -25.02 44.23 -3.74
CA SER A 15 -23.58 44.16 -4.06
C SER A 15 -22.74 43.59 -2.91
N PHE A 16 -23.11 43.85 -1.65
CA PHE A 16 -22.43 43.31 -0.47
C PHE A 16 -22.67 41.80 -0.33
N PHE A 17 -23.91 41.35 -0.53
CA PHE A 17 -24.24 39.92 -0.54
C PHE A 17 -23.58 39.20 -1.73
N TYR A 18 -23.60 39.80 -2.93
CA TYR A 18 -22.98 39.26 -4.14
C TYR A 18 -21.45 39.19 -4.03
N ASN A 19 -20.78 40.24 -3.54
CA ASN A 19 -19.33 40.26 -3.31
C ASN A 19 -18.90 39.33 -2.17
N SER A 20 -19.72 39.16 -1.12
CA SER A 20 -19.39 38.22 -0.05
C SER A 20 -19.40 36.77 -0.53
N PHE A 21 -20.25 36.42 -1.50
CA PHE A 21 -20.38 35.06 -2.03
C PHE A 21 -19.33 34.77 -3.11
N THR A 22 -19.03 35.75 -3.97
CA THR A 22 -17.99 35.64 -5.02
C THR A 22 -16.56 35.67 -4.48
N ILE A 23 -16.32 36.20 -3.28
CA ILE A 23 -15.01 36.15 -2.61
C ILE A 23 -14.92 34.94 -1.66
N LYS A 24 -16.01 34.54 -0.99
CA LYS A 24 -16.01 33.35 -0.12
C LYS A 24 -15.81 32.06 -0.91
N LEU A 25 -16.44 31.90 -2.07
CA LEU A 25 -16.30 30.69 -2.87
C LEU A 25 -14.86 30.44 -3.34
N PRO A 26 -14.11 31.40 -3.93
CA PRO A 26 -12.72 31.19 -4.32
C PRO A 26 -11.77 31.11 -3.12
N ILE A 27 -12.05 31.77 -1.99
CA ILE A 27 -11.25 31.58 -0.76
C ILE A 27 -11.48 30.18 -0.19
N LEU A 28 -12.72 29.70 -0.16
CA LEU A 28 -13.04 28.33 0.26
C LEU A 28 -12.42 27.31 -0.70
N LEU A 29 -12.46 27.57 -2.01
CA LEU A 29 -11.82 26.75 -3.03
C LEU A 29 -10.29 26.78 -2.89
N LEU A 30 -9.70 27.93 -2.61
CA LEU A 30 -8.26 28.09 -2.40
C LEU A 30 -7.80 27.40 -1.12
N ILE A 31 -8.57 27.54 -0.03
CA ILE A 31 -8.35 26.79 1.22
C ILE A 31 -8.45 25.30 0.92
N PHE A 32 -9.49 24.85 0.22
CA PHE A 32 -9.66 23.45 -0.18
C PHE A 32 -8.50 22.95 -1.06
N LEU A 33 -8.05 23.73 -2.04
CA LEU A 33 -6.91 23.42 -2.92
C LEU A 33 -5.58 23.39 -2.16
N LEU A 34 -5.38 24.29 -1.20
CA LEU A 34 -4.24 24.28 -0.29
C LEU A 34 -4.27 23.05 0.60
N HIS A 35 -5.44 22.62 1.07
CA HIS A 35 -5.60 21.40 1.87
C HIS A 35 -5.41 20.12 1.02
N CYS A 36 -5.85 20.09 -0.25
CA CYS A 36 -5.69 18.99 -1.22
C CYS A 36 -4.28 18.80 -1.79
N ASN A 37 -3.36 19.72 -1.47
CA ASN A 37 -1.94 19.57 -1.81
C ASN A 37 -1.06 19.42 -0.56
N ARG A 38 -1.61 19.64 0.62
CA ARG A 38 -0.85 19.59 1.87
C ARG A 38 -0.51 18.16 2.26
N GLU A 39 -1.44 17.21 2.08
CA GLU A 39 -1.19 15.79 2.29
C GLU A 39 -0.09 15.28 1.35
N LYS A 40 -0.08 15.75 0.09
CA LYS A 40 0.92 15.37 -0.91
C LYS A 40 2.31 15.86 -0.51
N ALA A 41 2.43 17.12 -0.11
CA ALA A 41 3.69 17.69 0.37
C ALA A 41 4.22 16.97 1.61
N ILE A 42 3.34 16.65 2.57
CA ILE A 42 3.73 15.92 3.79
C ILE A 42 4.16 14.48 3.45
N ALA A 43 3.46 13.80 2.53
CA ALA A 43 3.84 12.46 2.10
C ALA A 43 5.13 12.45 1.27
N GLN A 44 5.41 13.52 0.54
CA GLN A 44 6.69 13.67 -0.16
C GLN A 44 7.85 13.82 0.83
N LEU A 45 7.68 14.63 1.88
CA LEU A 45 8.64 14.70 2.98
C LEU A 45 8.81 13.34 3.67
N ALA A 46 7.73 12.60 3.88
CA ALA A 46 7.78 11.25 4.43
C ALA A 46 8.62 10.32 3.55
N PHE A 47 8.42 10.38 2.23
CA PHE A 47 9.19 9.62 1.25
C PHE A 47 10.67 9.97 1.26
N GLU A 48 11.02 11.26 1.35
CA GLU A 48 12.41 11.69 1.49
C GLU A 48 13.06 11.14 2.77
N LYS A 49 12.33 11.13 3.89
CA LYS A 49 12.79 10.51 5.14
C LYS A 49 12.96 9.01 5.00
N GLU A 50 12.06 8.35 4.28
CA GLU A 50 12.14 6.93 4.01
C GLU A 50 13.39 6.56 3.20
N VAL A 51 13.66 7.29 2.11
CA VAL A 51 14.85 7.10 1.28
C VAL A 51 16.15 7.34 2.06
N GLN A 52 16.12 8.23 3.07
CA GLN A 52 17.23 8.46 3.99
C GLN A 52 17.36 7.38 5.09
N GLY A 53 16.46 6.40 5.15
CA GLY A 53 16.44 5.36 6.19
C GLY A 53 15.82 5.80 7.52
N TYR A 54 15.28 7.02 7.61
CA TYR A 54 14.58 7.54 8.80
C TYR A 54 13.13 7.02 8.83
N TYR A 55 12.97 5.70 8.99
CA TYR A 55 11.67 5.04 8.86
C TYR A 55 10.64 5.49 9.91
N THR A 56 11.07 5.80 11.13
CA THR A 56 10.16 6.28 12.18
C THR A 56 9.57 7.64 11.83
N GLU A 57 10.40 8.58 11.35
CA GLU A 57 9.96 9.89 10.87
C GLU A 57 9.12 9.78 9.60
N ALA A 58 9.47 8.88 8.68
CA ALA A 58 8.67 8.60 7.49
C ALA A 58 7.26 8.14 7.87
N ILE A 59 7.14 7.14 8.75
CA ILE A 59 5.85 6.65 9.27
C ILE A 59 5.07 7.78 9.94
N TYR A 60 5.73 8.62 10.74
CA TYR A 60 5.09 9.78 11.36
C TYR A 60 4.49 10.72 10.30
N HIS A 61 5.27 11.14 9.31
CA HIS A 61 4.81 12.06 8.28
C HIS A 61 3.73 11.45 7.38
N TYR A 62 3.83 10.18 6.97
CA TYR A 62 2.76 9.52 6.23
C TYR A 62 1.44 9.50 7.02
N ASN A 63 1.49 9.23 8.32
CA ASN A 63 0.31 9.30 9.18
C ASN A 63 -0.27 10.72 9.24
N GLN A 64 0.57 11.77 9.23
CA GLN A 64 0.07 13.15 9.17
C GLN A 64 -0.61 13.45 7.82
N ALA A 65 -0.09 12.93 6.71
CA ALA A 65 -0.75 13.03 5.41
C ALA A 65 -2.12 12.34 5.43
N LEU A 66 -2.20 11.13 6.01
CA LEU A 66 -3.45 10.38 6.14
C LEU A 66 -4.47 11.00 7.11
N LYS A 67 -4.04 11.81 8.08
CA LYS A 67 -4.97 12.62 8.90
C LYS A 67 -5.69 13.70 8.08
N ILE A 68 -5.05 14.21 7.03
CA ILE A 68 -5.64 15.20 6.12
C ILE A 68 -6.51 14.50 5.08
N ASN A 69 -5.98 13.45 4.46
CA ASN A 69 -6.68 12.65 3.47
C ASN A 69 -6.52 11.14 3.77
N PRO A 70 -7.49 10.51 4.47
CA PRO A 70 -7.40 9.11 4.88
C PRO A 70 -7.33 8.09 3.73
N ASN A 71 -7.66 8.50 2.50
CA ASN A 71 -7.67 7.67 1.31
C ASN A 71 -6.52 8.00 0.38
N TYR A 72 -5.55 8.83 0.78
CA TYR A 72 -4.44 9.17 -0.09
C TYR A 72 -3.60 7.93 -0.42
N SER A 73 -3.81 7.39 -1.63
CA SER A 73 -3.27 6.09 -2.06
C SER A 73 -1.77 5.98 -1.88
N PHE A 74 -1.00 7.01 -2.25
CA PHE A 74 0.46 7.02 -2.13
C PHE A 74 0.92 6.84 -0.67
N ALA A 75 0.36 7.61 0.28
CA ALA A 75 0.73 7.49 1.68
C ALA A 75 0.30 6.15 2.29
N ASN A 76 -0.87 5.65 1.91
CA ASN A 76 -1.34 4.31 2.29
C ASN A 76 -0.40 3.22 1.75
N ALA A 77 0.03 3.29 0.48
CA ALA A 77 0.93 2.30 -0.11
C ALA A 77 2.27 2.24 0.63
N ARG A 78 2.90 3.41 0.85
CA ARG A 78 4.21 3.50 1.51
C ARG A 78 4.17 3.03 2.96
N LEU A 79 3.12 3.40 3.72
CA LEU A 79 2.90 2.85 5.06
C LEU A 79 2.69 1.34 5.03
N GLY A 80 1.88 0.85 4.09
CA GLY A 80 1.65 -0.57 3.88
C GLY A 80 2.96 -1.34 3.72
N PHE A 81 3.83 -0.90 2.80
CA PHE A 81 5.15 -1.51 2.60
C PHE A 81 6.04 -1.41 3.84
N LEU A 82 6.19 -0.24 4.46
CA LEU A 82 7.03 -0.06 5.65
C LEU A 82 6.58 -0.93 6.83
N LEU A 83 5.27 -0.98 7.07
CA LEU A 83 4.70 -1.80 8.14
C LEU A 83 4.84 -3.29 7.84
N SER A 84 4.75 -3.69 6.57
CA SER A 84 4.94 -5.08 6.15
C SER A 84 6.35 -5.60 6.41
N GLU A 85 7.36 -4.73 6.47
CA GLU A 85 8.74 -5.13 6.78
C GLU A 85 8.99 -5.29 8.29
N SER A 86 8.14 -4.70 9.13
CA SER A 86 8.17 -4.90 10.59
C SER A 86 7.57 -6.25 11.00
N GLN A 87 8.02 -6.83 12.11
CA GLN A 87 7.54 -8.14 12.59
C GLN A 87 6.16 -8.10 13.26
N LEU A 88 5.65 -6.92 13.63
CA LEU A 88 4.46 -6.78 14.50
C LEU A 88 3.28 -6.04 13.86
N SER A 89 3.34 -5.69 12.57
CA SER A 89 2.35 -4.79 11.96
C SER A 89 1.74 -5.32 10.66
N ILE A 90 1.59 -6.64 10.53
CA ILE A 90 1.03 -7.27 9.31
C ILE A 90 -0.41 -6.84 9.03
N ILE A 91 -1.29 -6.88 10.04
CA ILE A 91 -2.70 -6.49 9.85
C ILE A 91 -2.83 -5.01 9.48
N PRO A 92 -2.16 -4.05 10.17
CA PRO A 92 -2.08 -2.67 9.71
C PRO A 92 -1.51 -2.51 8.29
N ALA A 93 -0.50 -3.31 7.92
CA ALA A 93 0.10 -3.27 6.59
C ALA A 93 -0.92 -3.67 5.52
N ILE A 94 -1.64 -4.78 5.72
CA ILE A 94 -2.70 -5.25 4.82
C ILE A 94 -3.77 -4.15 4.65
N HIS A 95 -4.26 -3.59 5.75
CA HIS A 95 -5.27 -2.51 5.72
C HIS A 95 -4.83 -1.31 4.87
N HIS A 96 -3.59 -0.85 5.06
CA HIS A 96 -3.06 0.27 4.28
C HIS A 96 -2.84 -0.09 2.81
N LEU A 97 -2.36 -1.29 2.50
CA LEU A 97 -2.20 -1.75 1.11
C LEU A 97 -3.56 -1.92 0.40
N GLU A 98 -4.60 -2.40 1.09
CA GLU A 98 -5.95 -2.50 0.54
C GLU A 98 -6.54 -1.13 0.22
N LYS A 99 -6.37 -0.15 1.12
CA LYS A 99 -6.75 1.25 0.86
C LYS A 99 -6.00 1.86 -0.32
N ALA A 100 -4.71 1.55 -0.47
CA ALA A 100 -3.96 2.03 -1.61
C ALA A 100 -4.50 1.46 -2.93
N ARG A 101 -4.75 0.15 -2.94
CA ARG A 101 -5.27 -0.59 -4.09
C ARG A 101 -6.68 -0.15 -4.52
N SER A 102 -7.54 0.28 -3.60
CA SER A 102 -8.91 0.72 -3.96
C SER A 102 -8.92 1.92 -4.91
N ASP A 103 -7.92 2.80 -4.78
CA ASP A 103 -7.77 4.02 -5.59
C ASP A 103 -6.86 3.79 -6.81
N SER A 104 -5.90 2.87 -6.71
CA SER A 104 -4.98 2.47 -7.79
C SER A 104 -5.14 0.99 -8.10
N GLN A 105 -6.27 0.61 -8.69
CA GLN A 105 -6.71 -0.77 -8.95
C GLN A 105 -5.73 -1.63 -9.79
N ASP A 106 -4.59 -1.08 -10.21
CA ASP A 106 -3.65 -1.69 -11.15
C ASP A 106 -2.19 -1.81 -10.66
N ASP A 107 -1.94 -1.71 -9.35
CA ASP A 107 -0.58 -1.93 -8.83
C ASP A 107 -0.33 -3.43 -8.52
N THR A 108 0.38 -4.08 -9.45
CA THR A 108 0.80 -5.48 -9.32
C THR A 108 1.72 -5.69 -8.11
N LYS A 109 2.54 -4.71 -7.72
CA LYS A 109 3.45 -4.84 -6.56
C LYS A 109 2.67 -4.84 -5.25
N ILE A 110 1.68 -3.95 -5.12
CA ILE A 110 0.77 -3.94 -3.96
C ILE A 110 0.02 -5.27 -3.89
N SER A 111 -0.43 -5.79 -5.03
CA SER A 111 -1.12 -7.08 -5.12
C SER A 111 -0.25 -8.25 -4.68
N LEU A 112 1.00 -8.32 -5.16
CA LEU A 112 1.96 -9.35 -4.76
C LEU A 112 2.28 -9.26 -3.27
N LYS A 113 2.48 -8.06 -2.74
CA LYS A 113 2.72 -7.88 -1.30
C LYS A 113 1.49 -8.28 -0.48
N LEU A 114 0.28 -7.98 -0.93
CA LEU A 114 -0.94 -8.45 -0.26
C LEU A 114 -1.04 -9.98 -0.28
N ILE A 115 -0.75 -10.63 -1.41
CA ILE A 115 -0.69 -12.10 -1.51
C ILE A 115 0.31 -12.67 -0.51
N ASP A 116 1.52 -12.10 -0.42
CA ASP A 116 2.53 -12.51 0.56
C ASP A 116 2.00 -12.47 1.99
N LEU A 117 1.41 -11.34 2.36
CA LEU A 117 0.93 -11.11 3.72
C LEU A 117 -0.31 -11.97 4.04
N THR A 118 -1.23 -12.17 3.09
CA THR A 118 -2.41 -13.03 3.31
C THR A 118 -2.00 -14.49 3.45
N LEU A 119 -1.11 -15.00 2.60
CA LEU A 119 -0.57 -16.36 2.74
C LEU A 119 0.21 -16.52 4.04
N PHE A 120 0.96 -15.50 4.46
CA PHE A 120 1.70 -15.53 5.73
C PHE A 120 0.77 -15.64 6.96
N ILE A 121 -0.39 -14.99 6.93
CA ILE A 121 -1.42 -15.13 7.99
C ILE A 121 -2.37 -16.33 7.75
N LEU A 122 -2.05 -17.19 6.78
CA LEU A 122 -2.81 -18.38 6.40
C LEU A 122 -4.22 -18.09 5.86
N ASP A 123 -4.44 -16.89 5.33
CA ASP A 123 -5.64 -16.52 4.57
C ASP A 123 -5.48 -16.88 3.09
N PHE A 124 -5.55 -18.18 2.82
CA PHE A 124 -5.36 -18.74 1.48
C PHE A 124 -6.47 -18.35 0.50
N GLU A 125 -7.68 -18.06 1.00
CA GLU A 125 -8.80 -17.64 0.16
C GLU A 125 -8.49 -16.29 -0.50
N ASN A 126 -8.11 -15.28 0.30
CA ASN A 126 -7.74 -13.99 -0.24
C ASN A 126 -6.46 -14.05 -1.07
N GLY A 127 -5.45 -14.83 -0.65
CA GLY A 127 -4.23 -15.06 -1.44
C GLY A 127 -4.54 -15.56 -2.87
N ARG A 128 -5.34 -16.62 -3.00
CA ARG A 128 -5.73 -17.18 -4.31
C ARG A 128 -6.61 -16.25 -5.12
N ARG A 129 -7.55 -15.53 -4.48
CA ARG A 129 -8.39 -14.54 -5.15
C ARG A 129 -7.52 -13.45 -5.80
N LEU A 130 -6.61 -12.87 -5.03
CA LEU A 130 -5.71 -11.83 -5.49
C LEU A 130 -4.77 -12.32 -6.60
N GLN A 131 -4.22 -13.53 -6.46
CA GLN A 131 -3.38 -14.17 -7.49
C GLN A 131 -4.15 -14.28 -8.82
N LYS A 132 -5.41 -14.74 -8.78
CA LYS A 132 -6.26 -14.85 -9.98
C LYS A 132 -6.53 -13.49 -10.63
N GLU A 133 -6.72 -12.43 -9.84
CA GLU A 133 -6.94 -11.08 -10.35
C GLU A 133 -5.73 -10.49 -11.09
N ILE A 134 -4.51 -10.91 -10.73
CA ILE A 134 -3.26 -10.42 -11.34
C ILE A 134 -2.57 -11.44 -12.25
N ALA A 135 -3.16 -12.61 -12.49
CA ALA A 135 -2.52 -13.72 -13.19
C ALA A 135 -2.02 -13.36 -14.60
N ASN A 136 -2.67 -12.40 -15.28
CA ASN A 136 -2.26 -11.89 -16.58
C ASN A 136 -1.23 -10.74 -16.53
N LYS A 137 -0.88 -10.26 -15.32
CA LYS A 137 0.06 -9.15 -15.08
C LYS A 137 1.39 -9.61 -14.51
N ILE A 138 1.47 -10.84 -14.01
CA ILE A 138 2.67 -11.44 -13.45
C ILE A 138 3.23 -12.51 -14.38
N SER A 139 4.51 -12.85 -14.22
CA SER A 139 5.11 -13.93 -15.00
C SER A 139 4.49 -15.29 -14.61
N PRO A 140 4.43 -16.26 -15.55
CA PRO A 140 3.99 -17.62 -15.24
C PRO A 140 4.76 -18.25 -14.07
N GLU A 141 6.07 -17.99 -13.98
CA GLU A 141 6.95 -18.49 -12.92
C GLU A 141 6.57 -17.90 -11.55
N THR A 142 6.23 -16.61 -11.51
CA THR A 142 5.75 -15.96 -10.28
C THR A 142 4.41 -16.56 -9.84
N SER A 143 3.51 -16.79 -10.79
CA SER A 143 2.21 -17.42 -10.52
C SER A 143 2.37 -18.86 -10.03
N GLU A 144 3.28 -19.62 -10.62
CA GLU A 144 3.59 -20.99 -10.22
C GLU A 144 4.20 -21.03 -8.81
N LEU A 145 5.16 -20.15 -8.53
CA LEU A 145 5.76 -20.02 -7.20
C LEU A 145 4.72 -19.72 -6.11
N ILE A 146 3.80 -18.78 -6.34
CA ILE A 146 2.71 -18.48 -5.39
C ILE A 146 1.85 -19.74 -5.13
N THR A 147 1.58 -20.51 -6.19
CA THR A 147 0.80 -21.75 -6.09
C THR A 147 1.53 -22.78 -5.23
N LYS A 148 2.84 -22.98 -5.46
CA LYS A 148 3.66 -23.90 -4.68
C LYS A 148 3.82 -23.48 -3.22
N ILE A 149 3.95 -22.19 -2.95
CA ILE A 149 3.95 -21.67 -1.58
C ILE A 149 2.63 -22.01 -0.88
N ALA A 150 1.49 -21.76 -1.52
CA ALA A 150 0.19 -22.08 -0.93
C ALA A 150 0.02 -23.59 -0.69
N GLU A 151 0.38 -24.44 -1.65
CA GLU A 151 0.37 -25.91 -1.50
C GLU A 151 1.26 -26.36 -0.34
N CYS A 152 2.45 -25.78 -0.20
CA CYS A 152 3.40 -26.11 0.87
C CYS A 152 2.84 -25.76 2.25
N LEU A 153 2.20 -24.60 2.37
CA LEU A 153 1.60 -24.14 3.61
C LEU A 153 0.34 -24.96 3.99
N GLU A 154 -0.41 -25.46 3.00
CA GLU A 154 -1.60 -26.32 3.21
C GLU A 154 -1.25 -27.80 3.40
N ALA A 155 -0.03 -28.23 3.04
CA ALA A 155 0.37 -29.63 3.12
C ALA A 155 0.37 -30.17 4.57
N SER A 156 -0.39 -31.24 4.78
CA SER A 156 -0.57 -31.86 6.11
C SER A 156 0.61 -32.73 6.55
N THR A 157 1.41 -33.25 5.62
CA THR A 157 2.49 -34.20 5.95
C THR A 157 3.87 -33.56 5.73
N PRO A 158 4.86 -33.84 6.60
CA PRO A 158 6.22 -33.38 6.38
C PRO A 158 6.79 -33.82 5.03
N LYS A 159 6.46 -35.04 4.58
CA LYS A 159 6.93 -35.58 3.31
C LYS A 159 6.47 -34.74 2.11
N ASP A 160 5.20 -34.33 2.11
CA ASP A 160 4.65 -33.50 1.03
C ASP A 160 5.26 -32.09 1.04
N LYS A 161 5.49 -31.53 2.23
CA LYS A 161 6.20 -30.24 2.37
C LYS A 161 7.61 -30.28 1.80
N HIS A 162 8.40 -31.28 2.16
CA HIS A 162 9.77 -31.42 1.65
C HIS A 162 9.79 -31.57 0.13
N LYS A 163 8.86 -32.37 -0.43
CA LYS A 163 8.72 -32.50 -1.88
C LYS A 163 8.43 -31.16 -2.56
N LEU A 164 7.50 -30.38 -2.01
CA LEU A 164 7.17 -29.05 -2.55
C LEU A 164 8.34 -28.07 -2.41
N MET A 165 9.11 -28.15 -1.33
CA MET A 165 10.32 -27.36 -1.13
C MET A 165 11.41 -27.73 -2.15
N ASP A 166 11.60 -29.01 -2.45
CA ASP A 166 12.51 -29.46 -3.51
C ASP A 166 12.07 -28.94 -4.89
N GLU A 167 10.76 -28.93 -5.16
CA GLU A 167 10.20 -28.36 -6.39
C GLU A 167 10.47 -26.84 -6.45
N ILE A 168 10.24 -26.10 -5.36
CA ILE A 168 10.54 -24.66 -5.26
C ILE A 168 12.03 -24.38 -5.46
N ASP A 169 12.91 -25.20 -4.89
CA ASP A 169 14.36 -25.05 -5.02
C ASP A 169 14.88 -25.21 -6.44
N SER A 170 14.14 -25.95 -7.27
CA SER A 170 14.45 -26.13 -8.69
C SER A 170 13.97 -24.98 -9.58
N MET A 171 13.16 -24.06 -9.04
CA MET A 171 12.63 -22.92 -9.78
C MET A 171 13.66 -21.80 -9.92
N GLU A 172 13.63 -21.12 -11.06
CA GLU A 172 14.30 -19.82 -11.19
C GLU A 172 13.43 -18.75 -10.52
N PHE A 173 13.96 -18.06 -9.51
CA PHE A 173 13.24 -17.00 -8.82
C PHE A 173 13.21 -15.72 -9.67
N PRO A 174 12.02 -15.26 -10.10
CA PRO A 174 11.90 -14.01 -10.84
C PRO A 174 12.24 -12.80 -9.95
N PRO A 175 12.64 -11.65 -10.53
CA PRO A 175 12.97 -10.44 -9.76
C PRO A 175 11.86 -9.98 -8.79
N ASP A 176 10.60 -10.28 -9.12
CA ASP A 176 9.43 -9.90 -8.34
C ASP A 176 9.23 -10.75 -7.07
N THR A 177 9.98 -11.86 -6.91
CA THR A 177 9.98 -12.71 -5.71
C THR A 177 10.26 -11.92 -4.43
N ASN A 178 10.98 -10.80 -4.53
CA ASN A 178 11.21 -9.86 -3.42
C ASN A 178 9.90 -9.39 -2.75
N MET A 179 8.74 -9.52 -3.40
CA MET A 179 7.45 -9.16 -2.81
C MET A 179 6.81 -10.28 -2.00
N ILE A 180 7.14 -11.55 -2.27
CA ILE A 180 6.47 -12.76 -1.72
C ILE A 180 7.37 -13.62 -0.82
N TYR A 181 8.42 -13.04 -0.26
CA TYR A 181 9.43 -13.78 0.48
C TYR A 181 8.99 -14.26 1.87
N ARG A 182 7.97 -13.64 2.50
CA ARG A 182 7.58 -14.00 3.88
C ARG A 182 6.82 -15.30 3.91
N SER A 183 5.84 -15.43 3.03
CA SER A 183 5.09 -16.67 2.82
C SER A 183 6.00 -17.80 2.34
N LEU A 184 6.98 -17.50 1.48
CA LEU A 184 8.03 -18.43 1.10
C LEU A 184 8.86 -18.89 2.33
N ALA A 185 9.39 -17.96 3.13
CA ALA A 185 10.13 -18.30 4.34
C ALA A 185 9.29 -19.13 5.32
N LEU A 186 8.00 -18.81 5.46
CA LEU A 186 7.07 -19.57 6.31
C LEU A 186 6.88 -21.01 5.82
N CYS A 187 6.90 -21.26 4.51
CA CYS A 187 6.88 -22.62 3.95
C CYS A 187 8.11 -23.42 4.43
N TYR A 188 9.32 -22.86 4.35
CA TYR A 188 10.55 -23.53 4.83
C TYR A 188 10.55 -23.71 6.35
N GLU A 189 10.12 -22.70 7.11
CA GLU A 189 10.02 -22.79 8.57
C GLU A 189 9.07 -23.94 8.99
N ASN A 190 7.90 -24.02 8.36
CA ASN A 190 6.91 -25.07 8.60
C ASN A 190 7.36 -26.46 8.09
N GLY A 191 8.36 -26.51 7.22
CA GLY A 191 9.02 -27.72 6.75
C GLY A 191 10.16 -28.20 7.65
N GLY A 192 10.61 -27.38 8.61
CA GLY A 192 11.73 -27.68 9.50
C GLY A 192 13.09 -27.12 9.03
N GLU A 193 13.10 -26.29 7.99
CA GLU A 193 14.30 -25.70 7.38
C GLU A 193 14.50 -24.24 7.86
N SER A 194 14.54 -24.01 9.17
CA SER A 194 14.57 -22.66 9.75
C SER A 194 15.78 -21.81 9.32
N VAL A 195 16.94 -22.43 9.08
CA VAL A 195 18.14 -21.73 8.59
C VAL A 195 17.88 -21.12 7.21
N LYS A 196 17.22 -21.88 6.34
CA LYS A 196 16.88 -21.44 4.99
C LYS A 196 15.78 -20.38 5.00
N ALA A 197 14.79 -20.52 5.89
CA ALA A 197 13.79 -19.48 6.10
C ALA A 197 14.43 -18.14 6.52
N GLU A 198 15.39 -18.17 7.45
CA GLU A 198 16.13 -16.96 7.87
C GLU A 198 16.98 -16.37 6.74
N GLU A 199 17.63 -17.21 5.93
CA GLU A 199 18.38 -16.77 4.76
C GLU A 199 17.48 -16.06 3.74
N ILE A 200 16.31 -16.63 3.43
CA ILE A 200 15.31 -16.03 2.53
C ILE A 200 14.91 -14.66 3.05
N VAL A 201 14.49 -14.54 4.32
CA VAL A 201 14.10 -13.25 4.90
C VAL A 201 15.26 -12.25 4.84
N THR A 202 16.47 -12.68 5.14
CA THR A 202 17.64 -11.79 5.16
C THR A 202 18.01 -11.29 3.77
N ASN A 203 18.02 -12.17 2.77
CA ASN A 203 18.39 -11.82 1.40
C ASN A 203 17.35 -10.88 0.78
N TYR A 204 16.07 -11.17 0.95
CA TYR A 204 14.99 -10.39 0.33
C TYR A 204 14.65 -9.10 1.09
N ARG A 205 14.87 -9.03 2.41
CA ARG A 205 14.78 -7.76 3.16
C ARG A 205 15.90 -6.79 2.77
N ARG A 206 17.10 -7.31 2.47
CA ARG A 206 18.23 -6.48 1.99
C ARG A 206 17.99 -5.93 0.58
N THR A 207 17.38 -6.70 -0.32
CA THR A 207 17.04 -6.19 -1.66
C THR A 207 15.92 -5.14 -1.60
N ALA A 208 14.91 -5.33 -0.73
CA ALA A 208 13.86 -4.32 -0.52
C ALA A 208 14.38 -2.96 -0.01
N SER A 209 15.45 -2.96 0.79
CA SER A 209 16.12 -1.73 1.28
C SER A 209 17.07 -1.08 0.26
N LEU A 210 17.32 -1.73 -0.88
CA LEU A 210 18.20 -1.22 -1.95
C LEU A 210 17.43 -0.69 -3.17
N VAL A 211 16.10 -0.87 -3.25
CA VAL A 211 15.25 -0.35 -4.34
C VAL A 211 14.73 1.07 -4.02
N HIS A 212 15.53 1.85 -3.29
CA HIS A 212 15.29 3.29 -3.04
C HIS A 212 15.78 4.15 -4.20
#